data_AF-A0A8I2YU66-F1
#
_entry.id   AF-A0A8I2YU66-F1
#
_cell.length_a   1.000
_cell.length_b   1.000
_cell.length_c   1.000
_cell.angle_alpha   90.00
_cell.angle_beta   90.00
_cell.angle_gamma   90.00
#
_symmetry.space_group_name_H-M   'P 1'
#
loop_
_entity.id
_entity.type
_entity.pdbx_description
1 polymer ?
#
loop_
_entity_poly.entity_id
_entity_poly.type
_entity_poly.pdbx_seq_one_letter_code
_entity_poly.pdbx_strand_id
1 'polypeptide(L)'
;MLGNQLPDTTTSQMPPLAPTRKRNHVEQYFYDRFGEDANQHQQFYHSDEELNNIFHGLGVPEEQLGELLREYDERWNAMMDPTGPGLQLKGFKPGDARLGIGYEDVHIIRIPGEDDLAIRFYPGSLDSEYCYMIDFFHCGREEPINSRNTGFEIHIAPPPGTTEMQSCVEPLGHLWSWEIKYGCREEDIPPGEERFSLPEGTTLSWFVVGEIILSSGFR
;
A
#
# COMPACT_ATOMS: atom_id res chain seq x y z
N MET A 1 33.52 39.47 16.73
CA MET A 1 32.13 39.45 16.23
C MET A 1 32.17 39.19 14.74
N LEU A 2 32.14 37.91 14.35
CA LEU A 2 32.09 37.45 12.96
C LEU A 2 30.79 36.66 12.84
N GLY A 3 29.80 37.26 12.19
CA GLY A 3 28.52 36.62 11.90
C GLY A 3 28.67 35.73 10.68
N ASN A 4 28.64 34.42 10.89
CA ASN A 4 28.46 33.45 9.82
C ASN A 4 26.97 33.44 9.44
N GLN A 5 26.62 34.12 8.36
CA GLN A 5 25.35 33.86 7.66
C GLN A 5 25.50 32.54 6.91
N LEU A 6 24.64 31.58 7.24
CA LEU A 6 24.43 30.38 6.44
C LEU A 6 23.88 30.79 5.07
N PRO A 7 24.26 30.10 3.97
CA PRO A 7 23.71 30.38 2.66
C PRO A 7 22.21 30.06 2.67
N ASP A 8 21.42 31.00 2.20
CA ASP A 8 19.99 30.84 1.94
C ASP A 8 19.78 29.59 1.08
N THR A 9 19.18 28.56 1.66
CA THR A 9 18.56 27.46 0.91
C THR A 9 17.45 28.07 0.09
N THR A 10 17.81 28.49 -1.12
CA THR A 10 16.85 28.84 -2.16
C THR A 10 16.07 27.57 -2.41
N THR A 11 14.83 27.53 -1.91
CA THR A 11 13.85 26.53 -2.30
C THR A 11 13.82 26.53 -3.81
N SER A 12 14.46 25.54 -4.42
CA SER A 12 14.39 25.29 -5.85
C SER A 12 12.93 24.96 -6.13
N GLN A 13 12.14 26.00 -6.42
CA GLN A 13 10.81 25.84 -6.97
C GLN A 13 11.03 25.15 -8.32
N MET A 14 10.83 23.82 -8.32
CA MET A 14 10.71 23.10 -9.58
C MET A 14 9.53 23.73 -10.32
N PRO A 15 9.69 24.05 -11.61
CA PRO A 15 8.61 24.62 -12.40
C PRO A 15 7.43 23.61 -12.43
N PRO A 16 6.18 24.08 -12.48
CA PRO A 16 5.03 23.20 -12.57
C PRO A 16 5.03 22.55 -13.95
N LEU A 17 5.60 21.36 -14.04
CA LEU A 17 5.50 20.50 -15.22
C LEU A 17 4.23 19.67 -15.09
N ALA A 18 3.08 20.29 -15.38
CA ALA A 18 1.97 19.49 -15.87
C ALA A 18 2.46 18.79 -17.16
N PRO A 19 2.34 17.46 -17.30
CA PRO A 19 2.74 16.79 -18.52
C PRO A 19 1.89 17.34 -19.66
N THR A 20 2.55 17.86 -20.70
CA THR A 20 1.91 18.46 -21.88
C THR A 20 1.07 17.46 -22.68
N ARG A 21 1.22 16.16 -22.41
CA ARG A 21 0.47 15.07 -23.02
C ARG A 21 0.33 13.92 -22.03
N LYS A 22 -0.89 13.38 -21.91
CA LYS A 22 -1.17 12.11 -21.23
C LYS A 22 -0.96 10.99 -22.24
N ARG A 23 -0.08 10.02 -21.94
CA ARG A 23 0.39 9.01 -22.91
C ARG A 23 -0.47 7.76 -22.92
N ASN A 24 -1.01 7.38 -21.76
CA ASN A 24 -1.79 6.17 -21.56
C ASN A 24 -3.02 6.43 -20.66
N HIS A 25 -3.90 5.44 -20.58
CA HIS A 25 -5.16 5.48 -19.84
C HIS A 25 -4.97 5.66 -18.33
N VAL A 26 -3.83 5.23 -17.76
CA VAL A 26 -3.53 5.43 -16.33
C VAL A 26 -3.16 6.87 -16.03
N GLU A 27 -2.31 7.47 -16.86
CA GLU A 27 -1.98 8.89 -16.78
C GLU A 27 -3.24 9.76 -16.95
N GLN A 28 -4.16 9.37 -17.83
CA GLN A 28 -5.45 10.03 -18.00
C GLN A 28 -6.35 9.84 -16.77
N TYR A 29 -6.44 8.63 -16.22
CA TYR A 29 -7.23 8.35 -15.01
C TYR A 29 -6.79 9.21 -13.81
N PHE A 30 -5.49 9.30 -13.56
CA PHE A 30 -4.97 10.13 -12.48
C PHE A 30 -5.22 11.61 -12.71
N TYR A 31 -5.22 12.06 -13.97
CA TYR A 31 -5.53 13.44 -14.31
C TYR A 31 -7.00 13.75 -14.06
N ASP A 32 -7.90 12.89 -14.54
CA ASP A 32 -9.34 13.06 -14.36
C ASP A 32 -9.72 13.05 -12.87
N ARG A 33 -8.99 12.28 -12.05
CA ARG A 33 -9.24 12.14 -10.61
C ARG A 33 -8.67 13.28 -9.77
N PHE A 34 -7.46 13.75 -10.06
CA PHE A 34 -6.74 14.71 -9.21
C PHE A 34 -6.61 16.12 -9.81
N GLY A 35 -7.00 16.32 -11.08
CA GLY A 35 -7.01 17.62 -11.75
C GLY A 35 -5.61 18.21 -11.93
N GLU A 36 -5.52 19.54 -11.90
CA GLU A 36 -4.27 20.31 -12.08
C GLU A 36 -3.47 20.54 -10.78
N ASP A 37 -3.86 19.95 -9.64
CA ASP A 37 -3.09 20.06 -8.39
C ASP A 37 -1.78 19.26 -8.49
N ALA A 38 -0.79 19.91 -9.10
CA ALA A 38 0.49 19.36 -9.51
C ALA A 38 1.25 18.65 -8.38
N ASN A 39 1.01 19.01 -7.12
CA ASN A 39 1.71 18.42 -5.99
C ASN A 39 1.22 17.00 -5.66
N GLN A 40 -0.01 16.64 -6.00
CA GLN A 40 -0.59 15.36 -5.58
C GLN A 40 -0.35 14.22 -6.57
N HIS A 41 -0.05 14.54 -7.84
CA HIS A 41 -0.03 13.54 -8.90
C HIS A 41 1.26 13.51 -9.74
N GLN A 42 2.18 14.46 -9.60
CA GLN A 42 3.43 14.48 -10.37
C GLN A 42 4.22 13.17 -10.31
N GLN A 43 4.20 12.48 -9.17
CA GLN A 43 4.83 11.16 -8.99
C GLN A 43 4.29 10.05 -9.92
N PHE A 44 3.09 10.23 -10.49
CA PHE A 44 2.47 9.27 -11.41
C PHE A 44 2.72 9.60 -12.88
N TYR A 45 3.43 10.69 -13.16
CA TYR A 45 3.77 11.11 -14.52
C TYR A 45 5.28 11.05 -14.71
N HIS A 46 5.67 10.35 -15.76
CA HIS A 46 7.04 10.40 -16.26
C HIS A 46 7.00 11.00 -17.66
N SER A 47 7.83 11.99 -17.91
CA SER A 47 8.14 12.44 -19.26
C SER A 47 8.84 11.33 -20.04
N ASP A 48 8.83 11.44 -21.37
CA ASP A 48 9.59 10.52 -22.22
C ASP A 48 11.09 10.60 -21.92
N GLU A 49 11.59 11.79 -21.55
CA GLU A 49 12.98 11.99 -21.13
C GLU A 49 13.29 11.23 -19.83
N GLU A 50 12.42 11.30 -18.82
CA GLU A 50 12.59 10.55 -17.57
C GLU A 50 12.54 9.03 -17.79
N LEU A 51 11.60 8.54 -18.60
CA LEU A 51 11.56 7.11 -18.93
C LEU A 51 12.79 6.67 -19.73
N ASN A 52 13.24 7.46 -20.70
CA ASN A 52 14.45 7.18 -21.45
C ASN A 52 15.68 7.14 -20.54
N ASN A 53 15.78 8.06 -19.58
CA ASN A 53 16.84 8.06 -18.58
C ASN A 53 16.79 6.80 -17.69
N ILE A 54 15.59 6.35 -17.29
CA ILE A 54 15.41 5.11 -16.55
C ILE A 54 15.87 3.91 -17.40
N PHE A 55 15.42 3.81 -18.65
CA PHE A 55 15.80 2.70 -19.54
C PHE A 55 17.31 2.70 -19.84
N HIS A 56 17.91 3.86 -20.06
CA HIS A 56 19.37 3.97 -20.17
C HIS A 56 20.09 3.51 -18.90
N GLY A 57 19.59 3.88 -17.72
CA GLY A 57 20.10 3.40 -16.45
C GLY A 57 20.03 1.86 -16.30
N LEU A 58 19.08 1.22 -16.98
CA LEU A 58 18.92 -0.23 -17.06
C LEU A 58 19.76 -0.89 -18.17
N GLY A 59 20.60 -0.11 -18.88
CA GLY A 59 21.48 -0.61 -19.95
C GLY A 59 20.78 -0.85 -21.28
N VAL A 60 19.59 -0.27 -21.49
CA VAL A 60 18.84 -0.37 -22.74
C VAL A 60 19.52 0.48 -23.82
N PRO A 61 19.79 -0.09 -25.02
CA PRO A 61 20.32 0.66 -26.16
C PRO A 61 19.32 1.69 -26.72
N GLU A 62 19.82 2.80 -27.25
CA GLU A 62 18.99 3.91 -27.74
C GLU A 62 18.01 3.48 -28.85
N GLU A 63 18.42 2.54 -29.70
CA GLU A 63 17.58 2.00 -30.77
C GLU A 63 16.36 1.21 -30.29
N GLN A 64 16.34 0.76 -29.02
CA GLN A 64 15.23 0.00 -28.43
C GLN A 64 14.26 0.86 -27.62
N LEU A 65 14.63 2.11 -27.30
CA LEU A 65 13.84 2.97 -26.42
C LEU A 65 12.43 3.24 -26.96
N GLY A 66 12.32 3.50 -28.27
CA GLY A 66 11.03 3.78 -28.89
C GLY A 66 10.05 2.61 -28.81
N GLU A 67 10.54 1.37 -28.93
CA GLU A 67 9.73 0.18 -28.78
C GLU A 67 9.32 -0.05 -27.32
N LEU A 68 10.27 0.10 -26.38
CA LEU A 68 10.00 -0.06 -24.95
C LEU A 68 9.04 0.99 -24.38
N LEU A 69 9.10 2.23 -24.86
CA LEU A 69 8.11 3.26 -24.51
C LEU A 69 6.70 2.86 -24.97
N ARG A 70 6.58 2.33 -26.19
CA ARG A 70 5.30 1.84 -26.72
C ARG A 70 4.79 0.64 -25.91
N GLU A 71 5.65 -0.32 -25.61
CA GLU A 71 5.30 -1.47 -24.77
C GLU A 71 4.90 -1.06 -23.35
N TYR A 72 5.59 -0.07 -22.78
CA TYR A 72 5.24 0.51 -21.49
C TYR A 72 3.81 1.07 -21.53
N ASP A 73 3.48 1.91 -22.51
CA ASP A 73 2.14 2.49 -22.64
C ASP A 73 1.06 1.44 -22.92
N GLU A 74 1.33 0.49 -23.82
CA GLU A 74 0.43 -0.64 -24.12
C GLU A 74 0.15 -1.47 -22.87
N ARG A 75 1.16 -1.72 -22.02
CA ARG A 75 0.99 -2.45 -20.76
C ARG A 75 0.13 -1.70 -19.75
N TRP A 76 0.32 -0.39 -19.61
CA TRP A 76 -0.52 0.43 -18.72
C TRP A 76 -1.96 0.54 -19.23
N ASN A 77 -2.16 0.66 -20.55
CA ASN A 77 -3.49 0.63 -21.16
C ASN A 77 -4.19 -0.71 -20.93
N ALA A 78 -3.49 -1.82 -21.20
CA ALA A 78 -4.03 -3.17 -21.03
C ALA A 78 -4.37 -3.50 -19.57
N MET A 79 -3.76 -2.83 -18.60
CA MET A 79 -4.15 -2.99 -17.19
C MET A 79 -5.46 -2.26 -16.84
N MET A 80 -5.79 -1.18 -17.56
CA MET A 80 -7.04 -0.42 -17.37
C MET A 80 -8.21 -1.07 -18.10
N ASP A 81 -7.98 -1.73 -19.24
CA ASP A 81 -9.04 -2.29 -20.08
C ASP A 81 -9.91 -3.38 -19.40
N PRO A 82 -9.37 -4.32 -18.59
CA PRO A 82 -10.18 -5.33 -17.90
C PRO A 82 -10.69 -4.90 -16.52
N THR A 83 -10.23 -3.77 -15.96
CA THR A 83 -10.46 -3.41 -14.54
C THR A 83 -11.67 -2.50 -14.31
N GLY A 84 -12.38 -2.09 -15.37
CA GLY A 84 -13.50 -1.13 -15.28
C GLY A 84 -13.00 0.32 -15.20
N PRO A 85 -13.82 1.31 -14.78
CA PRO A 85 -13.46 2.73 -14.82
C PRO A 85 -12.50 3.15 -13.69
N GLY A 86 -11.38 2.43 -13.51
CA GLY A 86 -10.33 2.85 -12.62
C GLY A 86 -9.23 1.83 -12.36
N LEU A 87 -8.09 2.35 -11.93
CA LEU A 87 -6.97 1.53 -11.49
C LEU A 87 -7.32 0.81 -10.18
N GLN A 88 -7.46 -0.52 -10.22
CA GLN A 88 -7.71 -1.34 -9.03
C GLN A 88 -6.42 -1.51 -8.23
N LEU A 89 -5.97 -0.42 -7.61
CA LEU A 89 -4.89 -0.46 -6.62
C LEU A 89 -5.45 -1.03 -5.32
N LYS A 90 -4.72 -1.98 -4.75
CA LYS A 90 -5.09 -2.71 -3.53
C LYS A 90 -4.20 -2.27 -2.37
N GLY A 91 -4.73 -2.41 -1.16
CA GLY A 91 -3.98 -2.21 0.08
C GLY A 91 -3.82 -0.76 0.49
N PHE A 92 -4.74 0.12 0.09
CA PHE A 92 -4.72 1.52 0.53
C PHE A 92 -5.21 1.67 1.96
N LYS A 93 -4.42 2.38 2.77
CA LYS A 93 -4.76 2.68 4.15
C LYS A 93 -5.79 3.82 4.22
N PRO A 94 -6.71 3.80 5.20
CA PRO A 94 -7.64 4.90 5.43
C PRO A 94 -6.87 6.17 5.79
N GLY A 95 -7.34 7.32 5.30
CA GLY A 95 -6.72 8.60 5.60
C GLY A 95 -5.47 8.91 4.78
N ASP A 96 -5.12 8.10 3.77
CA ASP A 96 -4.17 8.55 2.76
C ASP A 96 -4.78 9.73 1.99
N ALA A 97 -4.46 10.93 2.44
CA ALA A 97 -4.97 12.20 1.92
C ALA A 97 -4.70 12.34 0.41
N ARG A 98 -3.71 11.61 -0.13
CA ARG A 98 -3.38 11.57 -1.56
C ARG A 98 -4.48 10.93 -2.42
N LEU A 99 -5.42 10.20 -1.81
CA LEU A 99 -6.40 9.39 -2.55
C LEU A 99 -7.86 9.74 -2.23
N GLY A 100 -8.09 10.57 -1.21
CA GLY A 100 -9.43 10.97 -0.77
C GLY A 100 -10.29 9.78 -0.32
N ILE A 101 -9.68 8.66 0.10
CA ILE A 101 -10.40 7.47 0.53
C ILE A 101 -10.93 7.72 1.95
N GLY A 102 -12.26 7.81 2.06
CA GLY A 102 -12.97 8.06 3.30
C GLY A 102 -12.85 6.90 4.30
N TYR A 103 -13.20 7.21 5.55
CA TYR A 103 -13.14 6.29 6.69
C TYR A 103 -14.40 5.42 6.86
N GLU A 104 -15.25 5.33 5.84
CA GLU A 104 -16.65 4.91 6.02
C GLU A 104 -16.82 3.45 6.48
N ASP A 105 -15.80 2.59 6.32
CA ASP A 105 -15.79 1.20 6.79
C ASP A 105 -14.48 0.82 7.54
N VAL A 106 -14.02 1.69 8.44
CA VAL A 106 -12.85 1.41 9.29
C VAL A 106 -13.28 0.89 10.66
N HIS A 107 -12.81 -0.29 11.03
CA HIS A 107 -13.02 -0.86 12.36
C HIS A 107 -11.72 -0.91 13.14
N ILE A 108 -11.73 -0.49 14.41
CA ILE A 108 -10.55 -0.52 15.28
C ILE A 108 -10.87 -1.43 16.47
N ILE A 109 -10.03 -2.45 16.67
CA ILE A 109 -10.18 -3.45 17.73
C ILE A 109 -8.95 -3.36 18.64
N ARG A 110 -9.15 -2.90 19.87
CA ARG A 110 -8.07 -2.76 20.87
C ARG A 110 -7.50 -4.10 21.27
N ILE A 111 -6.18 -4.16 21.41
CA ILE A 111 -5.47 -5.33 21.93
C ILE A 111 -5.63 -5.34 23.46
N PRO A 112 -6.22 -6.40 24.06
CA PRO A 112 -6.40 -6.45 25.51
C PRO A 112 -5.07 -6.40 26.26
N GLY A 113 -4.99 -5.55 27.30
CA GLY A 113 -3.77 -5.38 28.10
C GLY A 113 -2.81 -4.32 27.56
N GLU A 114 -3.08 -3.76 26.37
CA GLU A 114 -2.32 -2.68 25.77
C GLU A 114 -3.18 -1.42 25.69
N ASP A 115 -2.73 -0.32 26.31
CA ASP A 115 -3.55 0.90 26.42
C ASP A 115 -3.70 1.64 25.08
N ASP A 116 -2.69 1.56 24.22
CA ASP A 116 -2.61 2.34 22.98
C ASP A 116 -2.52 1.49 21.71
N LEU A 117 -2.54 0.16 21.81
CA LEU A 117 -2.39 -0.72 20.65
C LEU A 117 -3.74 -1.31 20.20
N ALA A 118 -3.98 -1.28 18.90
CA ALA A 118 -5.15 -1.87 18.27
C ALA A 118 -4.79 -2.53 16.93
N ILE A 119 -5.69 -3.35 16.43
CA ILE A 119 -5.72 -3.76 15.01
C ILE A 119 -6.79 -2.93 14.33
N ARG A 120 -6.45 -2.33 13.20
CA ARG A 120 -7.40 -1.59 12.37
C ARG A 120 -7.71 -2.41 11.11
N PHE A 121 -8.99 -2.54 10.82
CA PHE A 121 -9.56 -3.21 9.65
C PHE A 121 -10.09 -2.15 8.70
N TYR A 122 -9.87 -2.36 7.40
CA TYR A 122 -10.34 -1.45 6.37
C TYR A 122 -10.49 -2.17 5.02
N PRO A 123 -11.31 -1.65 4.10
CA PRO A 123 -11.56 -2.28 2.80
C PRO A 123 -10.29 -2.49 1.98
N GLY A 124 -9.45 -1.46 1.89
CA GLY A 124 -8.23 -1.48 1.08
C GLY A 124 -8.45 -1.86 -0.39
N SER A 125 -9.66 -1.63 -0.90
CA SER A 125 -10.09 -2.03 -2.24
C SER A 125 -10.04 -3.55 -2.48
N LEU A 126 -10.34 -4.34 -1.43
CA LEU A 126 -10.47 -5.80 -1.47
C LEU A 126 -11.92 -6.30 -1.29
N ASP A 127 -12.91 -5.42 -1.34
CA ASP A 127 -14.32 -5.78 -1.08
C ASP A 127 -14.84 -6.85 -2.05
N SER A 128 -14.45 -6.77 -3.34
CA SER A 128 -14.81 -7.78 -4.35
C SER A 128 -14.16 -9.14 -4.12
N GLU A 129 -13.14 -9.20 -3.26
CA GLU A 129 -12.41 -10.41 -2.89
C GLU A 129 -12.84 -10.95 -1.52
N TYR A 130 -13.89 -10.37 -0.94
CA TYR A 130 -14.38 -10.70 0.40
C TYR A 130 -13.23 -10.72 1.40
N CYS A 131 -12.36 -9.71 1.34
CA CYS A 131 -11.21 -9.58 2.22
C CYS A 131 -11.16 -8.19 2.84
N TYR A 132 -10.72 -8.11 4.09
CA TYR A 132 -10.33 -6.87 4.74
C TYR A 132 -8.81 -6.76 4.77
N MET A 133 -8.31 -5.55 4.60
CA MET A 133 -6.94 -5.22 4.98
C MET A 133 -6.88 -4.97 6.49
N ILE A 134 -5.75 -5.32 7.09
CA ILE A 134 -5.46 -4.99 8.48
C ILE A 134 -4.06 -4.42 8.66
N ASP A 135 -3.90 -3.60 9.71
CA ASP A 135 -2.62 -3.19 10.26
C ASP A 135 -2.66 -3.03 11.78
N PHE A 136 -1.50 -3.00 12.42
CA PHE A 136 -1.39 -2.52 13.80
C PHE A 136 -1.53 -1.00 13.81
N PHE A 137 -2.18 -0.48 14.85
CA PHE A 137 -2.55 0.92 14.94
C PHE A 137 -2.33 1.46 16.35
N HIS A 138 -1.69 2.63 16.44
CA HIS A 138 -1.50 3.32 17.71
C HIS A 138 -2.68 4.28 17.96
N CYS A 139 -3.57 3.95 18.89
CA CYS A 139 -4.74 4.76 19.16
C CYS A 139 -4.39 6.19 19.61
N GLY A 140 -3.37 6.38 20.45
CA GLY A 140 -2.99 7.71 20.94
C GLY A 140 -2.29 8.61 19.92
N ARG A 141 -1.73 8.04 18.85
CA ARG A 141 -1.00 8.78 17.79
C ARG A 141 -1.78 8.81 16.47
N GLU A 142 -2.86 8.04 16.40
CA GLU A 142 -3.69 7.85 15.23
C GLU A 142 -2.90 7.41 13.98
N GLU A 143 -1.87 6.59 14.17
CA GLU A 143 -0.97 6.16 13.10
C GLU A 143 -0.81 4.63 13.04
N PRO A 144 -0.65 4.06 11.83
CA PRO A 144 -0.30 2.66 11.68
C PRO A 144 1.12 2.37 12.20
N ILE A 145 1.34 1.16 12.69
CA ILE A 145 2.61 0.66 13.20
C ILE A 145 2.93 -0.67 12.52
N ASN A 146 4.22 -0.97 12.31
CA ASN A 146 4.66 -2.28 11.84
C ASN A 146 4.69 -3.28 13.00
N SER A 147 4.30 -4.52 12.75
CA SER A 147 4.21 -5.64 13.70
C SER A 147 5.51 -5.87 14.49
N ARG A 148 6.67 -5.74 13.85
CA ARG A 148 8.00 -5.83 14.48
C ARG A 148 8.19 -4.92 15.70
N ASN A 149 7.43 -3.81 15.76
CA ASN A 149 7.50 -2.82 16.84
C ASN A 149 6.46 -3.07 17.95
N THR A 150 5.61 -4.09 17.83
CA THR A 150 4.51 -4.34 18.78
C THR A 150 4.80 -5.51 19.72
N GLY A 151 5.68 -6.44 19.31
CA GLY A 151 5.90 -7.69 20.03
C GLY A 151 4.75 -8.69 19.89
N PHE A 152 3.83 -8.46 18.94
CA PHE A 152 2.72 -9.35 18.63
C PHE A 152 2.88 -9.95 17.24
N GLU A 153 2.52 -11.23 17.13
CA GLU A 153 2.36 -11.92 15.85
C GLU A 153 0.89 -12.21 15.56
N ILE A 154 0.55 -12.30 14.28
CA ILE A 154 -0.80 -12.63 13.83
C ILE A 154 -0.79 -14.06 13.28
N HIS A 155 -1.59 -14.92 13.88
CA HIS A 155 -1.74 -16.32 13.49
C HIS A 155 -3.20 -16.57 13.12
N ILE A 156 -3.45 -17.36 12.08
CA ILE A 156 -4.76 -17.84 11.69
C ILE A 156 -4.90 -19.28 12.22
N ALA A 157 -5.84 -19.51 13.12
CA ALA A 157 -6.25 -20.84 13.53
C ALA A 157 -7.50 -21.27 12.77
N PRO A 158 -7.52 -22.46 12.14
CA PRO A 158 -8.76 -22.98 11.58
C PRO A 158 -9.78 -23.24 12.71
N PRO A 159 -11.09 -23.18 12.40
CA PRO A 159 -12.13 -23.69 13.29
C PRO A 159 -11.79 -25.09 13.82
N PRO A 160 -12.13 -25.41 15.09
CA PRO A 160 -11.99 -26.76 15.59
C PRO A 160 -12.68 -27.78 14.67
N GLY A 161 -11.92 -28.75 14.17
CA GLY A 161 -12.43 -29.80 13.28
C GLY A 161 -12.36 -29.50 11.78
N THR A 162 -11.77 -28.36 11.35
CA THR A 162 -11.53 -28.09 9.93
C THR A 162 -10.02 -28.00 9.62
N THR A 163 -9.63 -28.40 8.41
CA THR A 163 -8.27 -28.23 7.86
C THR A 163 -8.23 -27.23 6.70
N GLU A 164 -9.38 -26.61 6.39
CA GLU A 164 -9.64 -25.92 5.12
C GLU A 164 -8.83 -24.64 4.91
N MET A 165 -8.27 -24.07 5.98
CA MET A 165 -7.44 -22.86 5.89
C MET A 165 -5.94 -23.14 5.75
N GLN A 166 -5.48 -24.40 5.91
CA GLN A 166 -4.05 -24.74 5.91
C GLN A 166 -3.33 -24.49 4.57
N SER A 167 -4.06 -24.31 3.46
CA SER A 167 -3.47 -24.04 2.14
C SER A 167 -3.17 -22.56 1.88
N CYS A 168 -3.79 -21.64 2.64
CA CYS A 168 -3.63 -20.19 2.48
C CYS A 168 -2.67 -19.58 3.52
N VAL A 169 -2.22 -20.38 4.49
CA VAL A 169 -1.30 -19.98 5.55
C VAL A 169 -0.07 -20.87 5.51
N GLU A 170 1.09 -20.24 5.68
CA GLU A 170 2.39 -20.89 5.86
C GLU A 170 2.36 -21.83 7.09
N PRO A 171 3.32 -22.77 7.22
CA PRO A 171 3.31 -23.74 8.32
C PRO A 171 3.12 -23.05 9.68
N LEU A 172 2.12 -23.55 10.44
CA LEU A 172 1.66 -23.07 11.75
C LEU A 172 0.66 -21.91 11.78
N GLY A 173 0.19 -21.40 10.64
CA GLY A 173 -0.88 -20.39 10.63
C GLY A 173 -0.39 -18.95 10.69
N HIS A 174 0.92 -18.69 10.64
CA HIS A 174 1.45 -17.32 10.69
C HIS A 174 1.00 -16.49 9.47
N LEU A 175 0.41 -15.32 9.72
CA LEU A 175 -0.04 -14.38 8.71
C LEU A 175 1.09 -13.39 8.38
N TRP A 176 1.71 -13.59 7.22
CA TRP A 176 2.74 -12.68 6.72
C TRP A 176 2.14 -11.39 6.14
N SER A 177 2.88 -10.29 6.31
CA SER A 177 2.57 -9.05 5.60
C SER A 177 2.80 -9.21 4.10
N TRP A 178 2.09 -8.39 3.31
CA TRP A 178 2.21 -8.36 1.86
C TRP A 178 3.65 -8.06 1.46
N GLU A 179 4.29 -7.11 2.13
CA GLU A 179 5.66 -6.70 1.87
C GLU A 179 6.64 -7.88 1.98
N ILE A 180 6.56 -8.65 3.07
CA ILE A 180 7.41 -9.83 3.27
C ILE A 180 7.10 -10.90 2.20
N LYS A 181 5.83 -11.15 1.92
CA LYS A 181 5.41 -12.10 0.88
C LYS A 181 5.91 -11.72 -0.52
N TYR A 182 6.05 -10.43 -0.80
CA TYR A 182 6.62 -9.89 -2.02
C TYR A 182 8.15 -9.70 -1.97
N GLY A 183 8.82 -10.20 -0.93
CA GLY A 183 10.28 -10.26 -0.83
C GLY A 183 10.94 -9.04 -0.19
N CYS A 184 10.17 -8.14 0.43
CA CYS A 184 10.74 -7.07 1.24
C CYS A 184 11.31 -7.64 2.53
N ARG A 185 12.48 -7.17 2.95
CA ARG A 185 13.01 -7.50 4.28
C ARG A 185 12.25 -6.70 5.31
N GLU A 186 11.99 -7.30 6.46
CA GLU A 186 11.21 -6.68 7.54
C GLU A 186 11.76 -5.31 7.91
N GLU A 187 13.08 -5.14 8.00
CA GLU A 187 13.80 -3.90 8.28
C GLU A 187 13.56 -2.79 7.24
N ASP A 188 13.34 -3.17 5.99
CA ASP A 188 13.19 -2.25 4.85
C ASP A 188 11.74 -1.75 4.70
N ILE A 189 10.78 -2.35 5.41
CA ILE A 189 9.39 -1.90 5.40
C ILE A 189 9.31 -0.53 6.08
N PRO A 190 8.84 0.52 5.39
CA PRO A 190 8.73 1.85 5.97
C PRO A 190 7.79 1.86 7.19
N PRO A 191 8.01 2.76 8.16
CA PRO A 191 7.16 2.84 9.34
C PRO A 191 5.69 3.06 8.97
N GLY A 192 4.82 2.18 9.46
CA GLY A 192 3.39 2.28 9.27
C GLY A 192 2.90 1.83 7.89
N GLU A 193 3.77 1.32 7.01
CA GLU A 193 3.39 0.86 5.66
C GLU A 193 3.13 -0.66 5.61
N GLU A 194 3.40 -1.40 6.68
CA GLU A 194 3.14 -2.84 6.71
C GLU A 194 1.64 -3.15 6.59
N ARG A 195 1.31 -4.15 5.77
CA ARG A 195 -0.07 -4.50 5.40
C ARG A 195 -0.31 -5.99 5.45
N PHE A 196 -1.47 -6.39 5.96
CA PHE A 196 -1.95 -7.77 5.91
C PHE A 196 -3.37 -7.80 5.35
N SER A 197 -3.82 -8.97 4.89
CA SER A 197 -5.18 -9.17 4.40
C SER A 197 -5.80 -10.41 5.00
N LEU A 198 -7.10 -10.33 5.31
CA LEU A 198 -7.88 -11.42 5.90
C LEU A 198 -9.19 -11.63 5.15
N PRO A 199 -9.59 -12.88 4.90
CA PRO A 199 -10.93 -13.18 4.42
C PRO A 199 -12.00 -12.69 5.38
N GLU A 200 -13.09 -12.18 4.85
CA GLU A 200 -14.31 -11.85 5.58
C GLU A 200 -14.85 -13.10 6.29
N GLY A 201 -15.45 -12.90 7.46
CA GLY A 201 -15.88 -13.99 8.34
C GLY A 201 -14.78 -14.54 9.24
N THR A 202 -13.55 -14.02 9.16
CA THR A 202 -12.50 -14.33 10.13
C THR A 202 -12.81 -13.73 11.51
N THR A 203 -13.03 -14.59 12.50
CA THR A 203 -13.14 -14.24 13.93
C THR A 203 -11.75 -13.99 14.51
N LEU A 204 -11.63 -13.14 15.52
CA LEU A 204 -10.37 -12.85 16.20
C LEU A 204 -10.44 -13.34 17.65
N SER A 205 -9.39 -13.98 18.11
CA SER A 205 -9.21 -14.54 19.44
C SER A 205 -7.83 -14.16 19.97
N TRP A 206 -7.76 -13.68 21.22
CA TRP A 206 -6.51 -13.23 21.82
C TRP A 206 -5.92 -14.34 22.70
N PHE A 207 -4.64 -14.65 22.53
CA PHE A 207 -3.93 -15.54 23.43
C PHE A 207 -2.84 -14.74 24.16
N VAL A 208 -2.87 -14.80 25.48
CA VAL A 208 -2.03 -13.97 26.37
C VAL A 208 -0.61 -14.54 26.40
N VAL A 209 0.11 -14.47 25.27
CA VAL A 209 1.57 -14.67 25.13
C VAL A 209 2.11 -13.93 23.87
N GLY A 210 1.57 -12.76 23.53
CA GLY A 210 2.01 -12.03 22.32
C GLY A 210 1.48 -12.62 21.01
N GLU A 211 0.43 -13.43 21.06
CA GLU A 211 -0.17 -14.06 19.87
C GLU A 211 -1.62 -13.61 19.67
N ILE A 212 -1.93 -13.19 18.45
CA ILE A 212 -3.28 -12.86 18.01
C ILE A 212 -3.73 -13.98 17.10
N ILE A 213 -4.70 -14.79 17.55
CA ILE A 213 -5.19 -15.96 16.80
C ILE A 213 -6.50 -15.63 16.11
N LEU A 214 -6.60 -15.89 14.81
CA LEU A 214 -7.77 -15.56 14.02
C LEU A 214 -8.46 -16.84 13.55
N SER A 215 -9.74 -17.05 13.85
CA SER A 215 -10.51 -18.23 13.47
C SER A 215 -11.68 -17.91 12.56
N SER A 216 -11.79 -18.51 11.37
CA SER A 216 -12.99 -18.29 10.54
C SER A 216 -14.29 -18.72 11.26
N GLY A 217 -15.35 -17.94 11.12
CA GLY A 217 -16.70 -18.27 11.55
C GLY A 217 -17.54 -18.55 10.32
N PHE A 218 -18.06 -19.77 10.19
CA PHE A 218 -19.10 -20.04 9.20
C PHE A 218 -20.40 -19.37 9.69
N ARG A 219 -20.95 -18.46 8.90
CA ARG A 219 -22.35 -17.99 9.05
C ARG A 219 -23.29 -18.86 8.24
#